data_AF-A0A6C0J1S4-F1
#
_entry.id   AF-A0A6C0J1S4-F1
#
_cell.length_a   1.000
_cell.length_b   1.000
_cell.length_c   1.000
_cell.angle_alpha   90.00
_cell.angle_beta   90.00
_cell.angle_gamma   90.00
#
_symmetry.space_group_name_H-M   'P 1'
#
loop_
_entity.id
_entity.type
_entity.pdbx_description
1 polymer ?
#
loop_
_entity_poly.entity_id
_entity_poly.type
_entity_poly.pdbx_seq_one_letter_code
_entity_poly.pdbx_strand_id
1 'polypeptide(L)'
;MAEISTVYGENYFKESHDSRINHIAKIISSNISNYQFEQHLDMEVLWGNANQIDSSIIHVIVNSIMNNNPKLVVTHIQQGTEYMNMLPYFIQTDKVEYFRIIDTQRNKVLFFFITTKMSGVY
;
A
#
# COMPACT_ATOMS: atom_id res chain seq x y z
N MET A 1 28.85 -7.48 -27.62
CA MET A 1 29.23 -6.91 -26.30
C MET A 1 28.32 -5.76 -25.82
N ALA A 2 27.36 -5.28 -26.60
CA ALA A 2 26.38 -4.28 -26.15
C ALA A 2 25.24 -4.88 -25.30
N GLU A 3 24.80 -6.12 -25.59
CA GLU A 3 23.67 -6.77 -24.90
C GLU A 3 23.90 -6.99 -23.40
N ILE A 4 25.14 -7.27 -22.98
CA ILE A 4 25.44 -7.56 -21.59
C ILE A 4 25.32 -6.28 -20.74
N SER A 5 25.75 -5.13 -21.26
CA SER A 5 25.69 -3.86 -20.53
C SER A 5 24.26 -3.29 -20.44
N THR A 6 23.40 -3.55 -21.43
CA THR A 6 21.97 -3.21 -21.35
C THR A 6 21.22 -4.12 -20.39
N VAL A 7 21.48 -5.44 -20.42
CA VAL A 7 20.83 -6.38 -19.49
C VAL A 7 21.24 -6.11 -18.04
N TYR A 8 22.51 -5.80 -17.76
CA TYR A 8 22.93 -5.40 -16.40
C TYR A 8 22.33 -4.06 -15.98
N GLY A 9 22.26 -3.07 -16.88
CA GLY A 9 21.64 -1.78 -16.59
C GLY A 9 20.17 -1.93 -16.23
N GLU A 10 19.39 -2.63 -17.06
CA GLU A 10 17.97 -2.89 -16.83
C GLU A 10 17.71 -3.64 -15.52
N ASN A 11 18.54 -4.64 -15.19
CA ASN A 11 18.46 -5.36 -13.92
C ASN A 11 18.73 -4.44 -12.72
N TYR A 12 19.75 -3.59 -12.78
CA TYR A 12 20.04 -2.62 -11.71
C TYR A 12 18.91 -1.61 -11.51
N PHE A 13 18.31 -1.11 -12.61
CA PHE A 13 17.16 -0.22 -12.52
C PHE A 13 15.95 -0.91 -11.88
N LYS A 14 15.69 -2.16 -12.27
CA LYS A 14 14.60 -2.96 -11.69
C LYS A 14 14.82 -3.24 -10.20
N GLU A 15 16.02 -3.68 -9.81
CA GLU A 15 16.35 -3.94 -8.40
C GLU A 15 16.25 -2.67 -7.55
N SER A 16 16.72 -1.53 -8.06
CA SER A 16 16.60 -0.23 -7.38
C SER A 16 15.13 0.18 -7.21
N HIS A 17 14.32 -0.02 -8.25
CA HIS A 17 12.88 0.26 -8.22
C HIS A 17 12.15 -0.63 -7.20
N ASP A 18 12.39 -1.95 -7.25
CA ASP A 18 11.81 -2.93 -6.33
C ASP A 18 12.24 -2.65 -4.88
N SER A 19 13.50 -2.28 -4.66
CA SER A 19 14.01 -1.89 -3.34
C SER A 19 13.31 -0.64 -2.80
N ARG A 20 13.09 0.37 -3.65
CA ARG A 20 12.35 1.59 -3.29
C ARG A 20 10.90 1.29 -2.92
N ILE A 21 10.21 0.47 -3.72
CA ILE A 21 8.84 0.01 -3.44
C ILE A 21 8.80 -0.69 -2.08
N ASN A 22 9.69 -1.66 -1.86
CA ASN A 22 9.74 -2.41 -0.61
C ASN A 22 10.04 -1.52 0.59
N HIS A 23 10.89 -0.52 0.44
CA HIS A 23 11.19 0.45 1.50
C HIS A 23 9.95 1.27 1.87
N ILE A 24 9.26 1.85 0.89
CA ILE A 24 8.04 2.64 1.13
C ILE A 24 6.95 1.77 1.73
N ALA A 25 6.72 0.57 1.19
CA ALA A 25 5.73 -0.37 1.72
C ALA A 25 6.00 -0.70 3.20
N LYS A 26 7.27 -0.93 3.58
CA LYS A 26 7.65 -1.17 4.98
C LYS A 26 7.40 0.03 5.88
N ILE A 27 7.69 1.25 5.42
CA ILE A 27 7.40 2.47 6.20
C ILE A 27 5.90 2.59 6.43
N ILE A 28 5.10 2.46 5.36
CA ILE A 28 3.63 2.52 5.44
C ILE A 28 3.15 1.46 6.44
N SER A 29 3.53 0.20 6.27
CA SER A 29 3.11 -0.88 7.16
C SER A 29 3.50 -0.65 8.61
N SER A 30 4.73 -0.21 8.88
CA SER A 30 5.19 0.10 10.23
C SER A 30 4.35 1.19 10.89
N ASN A 31 4.12 2.27 10.17
CA ASN A 31 3.36 3.41 10.68
C ASN A 31 1.88 3.06 10.90
N ILE A 32 1.24 2.37 9.96
CA ILE A 32 -0.15 1.90 10.10
C ILE A 32 -0.30 0.95 11.30
N SER A 33 0.66 0.05 11.51
CA SER A 33 0.69 -0.85 12.67
C SER A 33 0.73 -0.11 14.01
N ASN A 34 1.27 1.10 14.00
CA ASN A 34 1.40 2.01 15.13
C ASN A 34 0.34 3.11 15.15
N TYR A 35 -0.72 3.01 14.34
CA TYR A 35 -1.79 4.01 14.25
C TYR A 35 -1.35 5.39 13.73
N GLN A 36 -0.30 5.44 12.91
CA GLN A 36 0.21 6.65 12.27
C GLN A 36 -0.17 6.66 10.79
N PHE A 37 -1.32 7.26 10.48
CA PHE A 37 -1.94 7.16 9.15
C PHE A 37 -1.56 8.31 8.22
N GLU A 38 -1.27 9.49 8.73
CA GLU A 38 -0.90 10.65 7.91
C GLU A 38 0.59 10.62 7.58
N GLN A 39 0.89 10.41 6.29
CA GLN A 39 2.27 10.30 5.79
C GLN A 39 2.38 11.01 4.46
N HIS A 40 3.43 11.83 4.32
CA HIS A 40 3.76 12.53 3.09
C HIS A 40 4.98 11.86 2.44
N LEU A 41 4.76 10.66 1.92
CA LEU A 41 5.75 9.93 1.13
C LEU A 41 5.43 10.11 -0.35
N ASP A 42 6.47 10.06 -1.19
CA ASP A 42 6.27 9.91 -2.63
C ASP A 42 5.80 8.48 -2.92
N MET A 43 4.47 8.31 -2.98
CA MET A 43 3.81 7.03 -3.20
C MET A 43 3.59 6.75 -4.68
N GLU A 44 4.00 7.63 -5.61
CA GLU A 44 3.80 7.43 -7.05
C GLU A 44 4.42 6.12 -7.53
N VAL A 45 5.55 5.74 -6.95
CA VAL A 45 6.28 4.51 -7.31
C VAL A 45 5.54 3.22 -6.95
N LEU A 46 4.50 3.28 -6.11
CA LEU A 46 3.68 2.12 -5.77
C LEU A 46 2.65 1.80 -6.86
N TRP A 47 2.37 2.75 -7.75
CA TRP A 47 1.31 2.64 -8.74
C TRP A 47 1.82 2.02 -10.03
N GLY A 48 1.18 0.94 -10.44
CA GLY A 48 1.38 0.35 -11.75
C GLY A 48 0.69 1.13 -12.87
N ASN A 49 0.86 0.63 -14.09
CA ASN A 49 0.30 1.23 -15.31
C ASN A 49 -1.23 1.25 -15.33
N ALA A 50 -1.89 0.39 -14.54
CA ALA A 50 -3.35 0.29 -14.46
C ALA A 50 -4.00 1.27 -13.48
N ASN A 51 -3.25 2.27 -12.97
CA ASN A 51 -3.71 3.17 -11.90
C ASN A 51 -4.14 2.44 -10.63
N GLN A 52 -3.53 1.29 -10.38
CA GLN A 52 -3.72 0.44 -9.20
C GLN A 52 -2.35 0.09 -8.64
N ILE A 53 -2.29 -0.15 -7.35
CA ILE A 53 -1.08 -0.71 -6.74
C ILE A 53 -1.00 -2.18 -7.12
N ASP A 54 0.18 -2.65 -7.53
CA ASP A 54 0.34 -4.05 -7.89
C ASP A 54 -0.02 -4.96 -6.71
N SER A 55 -0.69 -6.07 -7.01
CA SER A 55 -1.20 -6.98 -5.97
C SER A 55 -0.09 -7.51 -5.07
N SER A 56 1.11 -7.76 -5.60
CA SER A 56 2.28 -8.18 -4.82
C SER A 56 2.64 -7.16 -3.73
N ILE A 57 2.58 -5.86 -4.05
CA ILE A 57 2.88 -4.76 -3.12
C ILE A 57 1.79 -4.69 -2.05
N ILE A 58 0.52 -4.81 -2.43
CA ILE A 58 -0.61 -4.87 -1.48
C ILE A 58 -0.41 -6.02 -0.49
N HIS A 59 -0.02 -7.20 -0.96
CA HIS A 59 0.28 -8.34 -0.08
C HIS A 59 1.44 -8.04 0.87
N VAL A 60 2.51 -7.40 0.40
CA VAL A 60 3.63 -6.97 1.26
C VAL A 60 3.14 -6.01 2.34
N ILE A 61 2.30 -5.03 1.98
CA ILE A 61 1.78 -4.05 2.93
C ILE A 61 0.93 -4.74 4.01
N VAL A 62 -0.04 -5.54 3.58
CA VAL A 62 -0.99 -6.25 4.47
C VAL A 62 -0.26 -7.21 5.40
N ASN A 63 0.60 -8.07 4.87
CA ASN A 63 1.36 -9.03 5.66
C ASN A 63 2.31 -8.33 6.62
N SER A 64 2.96 -7.24 6.20
CA SER A 64 3.86 -6.49 7.08
C SER A 64 3.12 -5.81 8.22
N ILE A 65 1.89 -5.31 8.00
CA ILE A 65 1.07 -4.75 9.08
C ILE A 65 0.72 -5.83 10.10
N MET A 66 0.23 -6.98 9.63
CA MET A 66 -0.16 -8.08 10.51
C MET A 66 1.05 -8.69 11.25
N ASN A 67 2.22 -8.75 10.62
CA ASN A 67 3.45 -9.21 11.26
C ASN A 67 3.93 -8.24 12.35
N ASN A 68 3.85 -6.93 12.08
CA ASN A 68 4.27 -5.90 13.03
C ASN A 68 3.27 -5.76 14.20
N ASN A 69 1.98 -5.98 13.94
CA ASN A 69 0.94 -5.96 14.96
C ASN A 69 -0.10 -7.08 14.71
N PRO A 70 0.11 -8.27 15.30
CA PRO A 70 -0.75 -9.45 15.09
C PRO A 70 -2.20 -9.31 15.56
N LYS A 71 -2.51 -8.23 16.28
CA LYS A 71 -3.86 -7.93 16.77
C LYS A 71 -4.71 -7.20 15.72
N LEU A 72 -4.07 -6.72 14.66
CA LEU A 72 -4.73 -6.09 13.53
C LEU A 72 -4.97 -7.14 12.44
N VAL A 73 -6.21 -7.25 11.99
CA VAL A 73 -6.55 -7.97 10.77
C VAL A 73 -6.74 -6.94 9.67
N VAL A 74 -5.96 -7.04 8.59
CA VAL A 74 -6.00 -6.07 7.50
C VAL A 74 -6.50 -6.75 6.22
N THR A 75 -7.46 -6.12 5.55
CA THR A 75 -7.97 -6.59 4.26
C THR A 75 -7.99 -5.44 3.26
N HIS A 76 -7.42 -5.66 2.08
CA HIS A 76 -7.55 -4.75 0.95
C HIS A 76 -8.98 -4.80 0.39
N ILE A 77 -9.53 -3.64 0.04
CA ILE A 77 -10.86 -3.50 -0.55
C ILE A 77 -10.66 -3.21 -2.04
N GLN A 78 -10.84 -4.24 -2.85
CA GLN A 78 -10.74 -4.10 -4.30
C GLN A 78 -11.88 -3.23 -4.84
N GLN A 79 -11.52 -2.29 -5.72
CA GLN A 79 -12.49 -1.45 -6.42
C GLN A 79 -13.50 -2.32 -7.21
N GLY A 80 -14.77 -1.90 -7.21
CA GLY A 80 -15.86 -2.62 -7.88
C GLY A 80 -16.46 -3.80 -7.11
N THR A 81 -15.98 -4.07 -5.89
CA THR A 81 -16.60 -5.06 -4.99
C THR A 81 -17.70 -4.42 -4.12
N GLU A 82 -18.60 -5.23 -3.57
CA GLU A 82 -19.65 -4.77 -2.64
C GLU A 82 -19.10 -4.14 -1.35
N TYR A 83 -17.87 -4.50 -0.97
CA TYR A 83 -17.18 -3.94 0.19
C TYR A 83 -16.92 -2.44 0.07
N MET A 84 -16.94 -1.89 -1.15
CA MET A 84 -16.86 -0.44 -1.38
C MET A 84 -18.02 0.30 -0.71
N ASN A 85 -19.20 -0.31 -0.60
CA ASN A 85 -20.37 0.31 0.05
C ASN A 85 -20.19 0.51 1.56
N MET A 86 -19.15 -0.08 2.17
CA MET A 86 -18.81 0.11 3.58
C MET A 86 -18.00 1.38 3.81
N LEU A 87 -17.44 1.98 2.75
CA LEU A 87 -16.60 3.18 2.87
C LEU A 87 -17.48 4.42 3.11
N PRO A 88 -17.11 5.30 4.06
CA PRO A 88 -17.90 6.49 4.37
C PRO A 88 -17.90 7.53 3.24
N TYR A 89 -16.88 7.51 2.37
CA TYR A 89 -16.81 8.33 1.16
C TYR A 89 -15.80 7.77 0.15
N PHE A 90 -15.90 8.25 -1.09
CA PHE A 90 -15.01 7.88 -2.19
C PHE A 90 -14.19 9.08 -2.66
N ILE A 91 -12.88 8.90 -2.77
CA ILE A 91 -11.98 9.82 -3.46
C ILE A 91 -12.13 9.56 -4.96
N GLN A 92 -12.66 10.54 -5.70
CA GLN A 92 -12.97 10.39 -7.14
C GLN A 92 -11.86 10.88 -8.08
N THR A 93 -10.98 11.77 -7.61
CA THR A 93 -10.05 12.52 -8.46
C THR A 93 -8.62 12.00 -8.47
N ASP A 94 -8.22 11.25 -7.44
CA ASP A 94 -6.87 10.71 -7.31
C ASP A 94 -6.92 9.17 -7.37
N LYS A 95 -5.81 8.56 -7.82
CA LYS A 95 -5.62 7.12 -7.70
C LYS A 95 -5.68 6.75 -6.22
N VAL A 96 -6.51 5.77 -5.86
CA VAL A 96 -6.78 5.42 -4.46
C VAL A 96 -6.97 3.92 -4.27
N GLU A 97 -6.30 3.37 -3.27
CA GLU A 97 -6.51 2.02 -2.76
C GLU A 97 -7.04 2.09 -1.34
N TYR A 98 -8.06 1.27 -1.05
CA TYR A 98 -8.73 1.25 0.24
C TYR A 98 -8.43 -0.03 1.00
N PHE A 99 -8.39 0.09 2.32
CA PHE A 99 -8.08 -0.99 3.23
C PHE A 99 -8.98 -0.90 4.45
N ARG A 100 -9.31 -2.06 5.01
CA ARG A 100 -10.00 -2.20 6.28
C ARG A 100 -9.06 -2.82 7.30
N ILE A 101 -9.06 -2.26 8.50
CA ILE A 101 -8.38 -2.80 9.67
C ILE A 101 -9.42 -3.16 10.72
N ILE A 102 -9.31 -4.36 11.29
CA ILE A 102 -10.05 -4.77 12.48
C ILE A 102 -9.04 -4.93 13.61
N ASP A 103 -9.11 -4.06 14.63
CA ASP A 103 -8.34 -4.21 15.86
C ASP A 103 -9.10 -5.10 16.84
N THR A 104 -8.61 -6.32 17.03
CA THR A 104 -9.18 -7.34 17.92
C THR A 104 -8.99 -7.04 19.39
N GLN A 105 -8.04 -6.17 19.77
CA GLN A 105 -7.84 -5.74 21.15
C GLN A 105 -8.71 -4.54 21.52
N ARG A 106 -8.84 -3.57 20.61
CA ARG A 106 -9.62 -2.34 20.85
C ARG A 106 -11.08 -2.46 20.45
N ASN A 107 -11.48 -3.56 19.80
CA ASN A 107 -12.82 -3.77 19.25
C ASN A 107 -13.24 -2.62 18.32
N LYS A 108 -12.33 -2.21 17.42
CA LYS A 108 -12.56 -1.11 16.48
C LYS A 108 -12.32 -1.58 15.05
N VAL A 109 -13.12 -1.03 14.14
CA VAL A 109 -12.90 -1.13 12.70
C VAL A 109 -12.46 0.24 12.21
N LEU A 110 -11.40 0.28 11.42
CA LEU A 110 -10.88 1.48 10.78
C LEU A 110 -10.78 1.24 9.29
N PHE A 111 -10.96 2.30 8.52
CA PHE A 111 -10.68 2.28 7.10
C PHE A 111 -9.53 3.20 6.81
N PHE A 112 -8.55 2.77 6.04
CA PHE A 112 -7.49 3.66 5.59
C PHE A 112 -7.35 3.57 4.08
N PHE A 113 -6.75 4.60 3.52
CA PHE A 113 -6.54 4.71 2.10
C PHE A 113 -5.12 5.13 1.80
N ILE A 114 -4.66 4.77 0.60
CA ILE A 114 -3.37 5.16 0.03
C ILE A 114 -3.64 5.85 -1.30
N THR A 115 -3.12 7.05 -1.46
CA THR A 115 -3.11 7.80 -2.73
C THR A 115 -1.68 7.97 -3.24
N THR A 116 -1.48 8.64 -4.37
CA THR A 116 -0.16 9.02 -4.86
C THR A 116 0.58 10.00 -3.94
N LYS A 117 -0.15 10.79 -3.15
CA LYS A 117 0.41 11.91 -2.36
C LYS A 117 0.47 11.63 -0.86
N MET A 118 -0.42 10.78 -0.35
CA MET A 118 -0.57 10.54 1.08
C MET A 118 -1.32 9.25 1.38
N SER A 119 -1.19 8.80 2.63
CA SER A 119 -2.13 7.91 3.29
C SER A 119 -3.00 8.67 4.30
N GLY A 120 -4.18 8.15 4.60
CA GLY A 120 -5.09 8.71 5.60
C GLY A 120 -6.08 7.66 6.13
N VAL A 121 -6.90 8.02 7.11
CA VAL A 121 -7.80 7.11 7.84
C VAL A 121 -9.19 7.70 8.07
N TYR A 122 -10.18 6.81 8.22
CA TYR A 122 -11.55 7.06 8.64
C TYR A 122 -11.87 6.26 9.91
#